data_AF-A0A1J6VVK3-F1
#
_entry.id   AF-A0A1J6VVK3-F1
#
_cell.length_a   1.000
_cell.length_b   1.000
_cell.length_c   1.000
_cell.angle_alpha   90.00
_cell.angle_beta   90.00
_cell.angle_gamma   90.00
#
_symmetry.space_group_name_H-M   'P 1'
#
loop_
_entity.id
_entity.type
_entity.pdbx_description
1 polymer ?
#
loop_
_entity_poly.entity_id
_entity_poly.type
_entity_poly.pdbx_seq_one_letter_code
_entity_poly.pdbx_strand_id
1 'polypeptide(L)'
;MLGIEGIETYLPDNEVYISNLSERLNLNRFQLTLLTRFHGLEKVRYKPDQSLEEMLINPIEKMLSKVERKDIKYIIYAHTITTVAPYPINILENIKKTLGLENATSFSITHHHCSSAITAIEVAKHLIGDSRDKVLLLTGEKPFTPKAQLIPNTTVMGEGSACCLISANSKGNQLLSTNRMILGAYHSGVNLNDKQLKQFEKEYTDTLVKTIEGAISKANLGMGDINHIIPHNVNRSSWLKVIDALPLKKEIYFLDNISEIGHCYCSDPFLNLHTMLERGSIRKGEYYVFVTVGLGATFSAAVFQH
;
A
#
# COMPACT_ATOMS: atom_id res chain seq x y z
N MET A 1 18.05 13.82 2.81
CA MET A 1 17.48 12.96 1.75
C MET A 1 16.00 12.80 2.03
N LEU A 2 15.17 12.83 0.99
CA LEU A 2 13.74 12.61 1.12
C LEU A 2 13.47 11.28 1.83
N GLY A 3 12.53 11.25 2.77
CA GLY A 3 12.12 10.01 3.40
C GLY A 3 10.84 10.12 4.19
N ILE A 4 10.44 9.00 4.80
CA ILE A 4 9.30 8.90 5.71
C ILE A 4 9.79 9.20 7.13
N GLU A 5 9.60 10.45 7.57
CA GLU A 5 10.04 10.90 8.90
C GLU A 5 9.14 10.34 10.02
N GLY A 6 7.88 10.09 9.71
CA GLY A 6 6.92 9.48 10.62
C GLY A 6 5.85 8.71 9.86
N ILE A 7 5.32 7.67 10.49
CA ILE A 7 4.22 6.87 9.95
C ILE A 7 3.23 6.56 11.06
N GLU A 8 1.97 6.90 10.81
CA GLU A 8 0.84 6.57 11.66
C GLU A 8 -0.17 5.76 10.87
N THR A 9 -0.82 4.81 11.52
CA THR A 9 -1.81 3.97 10.88
C THR A 9 -3.08 3.84 11.69
N TYR A 10 -4.14 3.44 11.00
CA TYR A 10 -5.39 3.06 11.61
C TYR A 10 -5.92 1.79 10.94
N LEU A 11 -6.28 0.83 11.78
CA LEU A 11 -6.99 -0.39 11.43
C LEU A 11 -8.25 -0.42 12.28
N PRO A 12 -9.43 -0.67 11.69
CA PRO A 12 -10.62 -0.93 12.50
C PRO A 12 -10.42 -2.13 13.42
N ASP A 13 -11.01 -2.07 14.62
CA ASP A 13 -10.92 -3.16 15.62
C ASP A 13 -11.74 -4.40 15.22
N ASN A 14 -12.72 -4.22 14.31
CA ASN A 14 -13.58 -5.29 13.83
C ASN A 14 -12.82 -6.25 12.90
N GLU A 15 -12.40 -7.38 13.46
CA GLU A 15 -11.89 -8.53 12.71
C GLU A 15 -13.04 -9.36 12.13
N VAL A 16 -12.97 -9.64 10.83
CA VAL A 16 -13.96 -10.46 10.13
C VAL A 16 -13.26 -11.58 9.38
N TYR A 17 -13.57 -12.83 9.74
CA TYR A 17 -13.10 -14.00 8.99
C TYR A 17 -13.67 -14.00 7.57
N ILE A 18 -12.86 -14.39 6.59
CA ILE A 18 -13.29 -14.43 5.19
C ILE A 18 -14.47 -15.40 4.97
N SER A 19 -14.56 -16.48 5.76
CA SER A 19 -15.71 -17.38 5.76
C SER A 19 -17.03 -16.66 6.02
N ASN A 20 -17.03 -15.63 6.85
CA ASN A 20 -18.22 -14.87 7.21
C ASN A 20 -18.61 -13.85 6.13
N LEU A 21 -17.73 -13.60 5.15
CA LEU A 21 -18.00 -12.75 3.99
C LEU A 21 -18.53 -13.54 2.79
N SER A 22 -18.66 -14.87 2.88
CA SER A 22 -18.98 -15.73 1.73
C SER A 22 -20.29 -15.34 1.03
N GLU A 23 -21.35 -15.05 1.78
CA GLU A 23 -22.64 -14.64 1.21
C GLU A 23 -22.54 -13.26 0.53
N ARG A 24 -21.97 -12.27 1.23
CA ARG A 24 -21.77 -10.90 0.72
C ARG A 24 -20.95 -10.87 -0.57
N LEU A 25 -19.91 -11.70 -0.64
CA LEU A 25 -18.97 -11.76 -1.75
C LEU A 25 -19.34 -12.81 -2.81
N ASN A 26 -20.48 -13.51 -2.62
CA ASN A 26 -20.95 -14.59 -3.49
C ASN A 26 -19.87 -15.66 -3.75
N LEU A 27 -19.16 -16.06 -2.70
CA LEU A 27 -18.07 -17.05 -2.78
C LEU A 27 -18.64 -18.47 -2.74
N ASN A 28 -18.27 -19.28 -3.72
CA ASN A 28 -18.52 -20.71 -3.65
C ASN A 28 -17.48 -21.42 -2.76
N ARG A 29 -17.73 -22.70 -2.43
CA ARG A 29 -16.86 -23.50 -1.55
C ARG A 29 -15.42 -23.61 -2.07
N PHE A 30 -15.24 -23.70 -3.39
CA PHE A 30 -13.91 -23.75 -4.01
C PHE A 30 -13.16 -22.44 -3.79
N GLN A 31 -13.79 -21.30 -4.06
CA GLN A 31 -13.18 -19.97 -3.90
C GLN A 31 -12.84 -19.69 -2.44
N LEU A 32 -13.74 -20.03 -1.51
CA LEU A 32 -13.46 -19.89 -0.08
C LEU A 32 -12.25 -20.72 0.34
N THR A 33 -12.16 -21.96 -0.14
CA THR A 33 -11.01 -22.85 0.15
C THR A 33 -9.73 -22.31 -0.47
N LEU A 34 -9.78 -21.81 -1.71
CA LEU A 34 -8.66 -21.19 -2.40
C LEU A 34 -8.13 -20.00 -1.61
N LEU A 35 -9.00 -19.04 -1.27
CA LEU A 35 -8.64 -17.82 -0.53
C LEU A 35 -8.08 -18.14 0.86
N THR A 36 -8.70 -19.06 1.59
CA THR A 36 -8.29 -19.33 2.98
C THR A 36 -7.11 -20.29 3.10
N ARG A 37 -7.19 -21.46 2.46
CA ARG A 37 -6.20 -22.54 2.65
C ARG A 37 -4.97 -22.38 1.77
N PHE A 38 -5.14 -21.97 0.52
CA PHE A 38 -4.03 -21.89 -0.44
C PHE A 38 -3.39 -20.49 -0.44
N HIS A 39 -4.22 -19.44 -0.44
CA HIS A 39 -3.77 -18.05 -0.42
C HIS A 39 -3.40 -17.55 0.98
N GLY A 40 -3.79 -18.27 2.04
CA GLY A 40 -3.42 -17.94 3.42
C GLY A 40 -4.09 -16.68 3.95
N LEU A 41 -5.25 -16.31 3.40
CA LEU A 41 -6.06 -15.19 3.87
C LEU A 41 -7.05 -15.70 4.92
N GLU A 42 -6.95 -15.22 6.15
CA GLU A 42 -7.82 -15.70 7.23
C GLU A 42 -8.91 -14.68 7.57
N LYS A 43 -8.47 -13.45 7.85
CA LYS A 43 -9.31 -12.34 8.29
C LYS A 43 -9.03 -11.08 7.48
N VAL A 44 -9.99 -10.17 7.54
CA VAL A 44 -9.83 -8.77 7.15
C VAL A 44 -10.29 -7.87 8.29
N ARG A 45 -9.79 -6.63 8.33
CA ARG A 45 -10.42 -5.58 9.14
C ARG A 45 -11.57 -4.97 8.36
N TYR A 46 -12.75 -4.90 8.95
CA TYR A 46 -13.94 -4.40 8.26
C TYR A 46 -14.97 -3.81 9.22
N LYS A 47 -15.20 -2.50 9.13
CA LYS A 47 -16.16 -1.74 9.93
C LYS A 47 -17.04 -0.90 8.99
N PRO A 48 -18.15 -1.47 8.46
CA PRO A 48 -18.96 -0.83 7.42
C PRO A 48 -19.59 0.50 7.84
N ASP A 49 -19.91 0.66 9.13
CA ASP A 49 -20.57 1.87 9.65
C ASP A 49 -19.60 3.04 9.86
N GLN A 50 -18.28 2.81 9.75
CA GLN A 50 -17.28 3.86 9.84
C GLN A 50 -17.05 4.51 8.47
N SER A 51 -17.09 5.84 8.42
CA SER A 51 -16.85 6.57 7.17
C SER A 51 -15.39 6.50 6.73
N LEU A 52 -15.15 6.73 5.44
CA LEU A 52 -13.79 6.87 4.90
C LEU A 52 -13.05 8.07 5.54
N GLU A 53 -13.76 9.17 5.76
CA GLU A 53 -13.20 10.38 6.37
C GLU A 53 -12.68 10.10 7.79
N GLU A 54 -13.50 9.47 8.64
CA GLU A 54 -13.08 9.06 9.98
C GLU A 54 -11.85 8.15 9.95
N MET A 55 -11.84 7.19 9.01
CA MET A 55 -10.72 6.26 8.86
C MET A 55 -9.42 6.99 8.45
N LEU A 56 -9.51 8.00 7.57
CA LEU A 56 -8.34 8.79 7.15
C LEU A 56 -7.91 9.83 8.19
N ILE A 57 -8.84 10.40 8.96
CA ILE A 57 -8.56 11.38 10.02
C ILE A 57 -7.72 10.76 11.14
N ASN A 58 -8.05 9.54 11.57
CA ASN A 58 -7.40 8.87 12.69
C ASN A 58 -5.85 8.89 12.64
N PRO A 59 -5.18 8.40 11.56
CA PRO A 59 -3.73 8.44 11.50
C PRO A 59 -3.18 9.87 11.33
N ILE A 60 -3.96 10.81 10.78
CA ILE A 60 -3.54 12.21 10.67
C ILE A 60 -3.51 12.87 12.05
N GLU A 61 -4.52 12.68 12.88
CA GLU A 61 -4.55 13.24 14.23
C GLU A 61 -3.37 12.75 15.08
N LYS A 62 -3.07 11.44 15.00
CA LYS A 62 -1.87 10.87 15.62
C LYS A 62 -0.61 11.56 15.12
N MET A 63 -0.49 11.82 13.81
CA MET A 63 0.66 12.51 13.22
C MET A 63 0.76 13.97 13.69
N LEU A 64 -0.36 14.69 13.73
CA LEU A 64 -0.44 16.09 14.15
C LEU A 64 -0.17 16.28 15.65
N SER A 65 -0.19 15.22 16.46
CA SER A 65 0.29 15.27 17.85
C SER A 65 1.82 15.39 17.95
N LYS A 66 2.55 15.09 16.86
CA LYS A 66 4.01 15.04 16.79
C LYS A 66 4.61 16.12 15.88
N VAL A 67 3.78 16.83 15.11
CA VAL A 67 4.20 17.77 14.06
C VAL A 67 3.33 19.02 14.09
N GLU A 68 3.94 20.18 13.87
CA GLU A 68 3.20 21.43 13.77
C GLU A 68 2.45 21.54 12.44
N ARG A 69 1.16 21.90 12.50
CA ARG A 69 0.30 22.10 11.31
C ARG A 69 0.90 23.06 10.28
N LYS A 70 1.59 24.11 10.75
CA LYS A 70 2.21 25.14 9.90
C LYS A 70 3.30 24.59 8.98
N ASP A 71 3.91 23.45 9.34
CA ASP A 71 4.96 22.81 8.55
C ASP A 71 4.37 21.93 7.43
N ILE A 72 3.07 21.63 7.49
CA ILE A 72 2.37 20.81 6.50
C ILE A 72 1.95 21.69 5.32
N LYS A 73 2.69 21.60 4.21
CA LYS A 73 2.39 22.38 3.00
C LYS A 73 1.50 21.66 2.01
N TYR A 74 1.61 20.33 1.94
CA TYR A 74 0.84 19.52 1.01
C TYR A 74 0.19 18.31 1.68
N ILE A 75 -0.96 17.91 1.16
CA ILE A 75 -1.63 16.65 1.50
C ILE A 75 -1.85 15.89 0.19
N ILE A 76 -1.21 14.74 0.05
CA ILE A 76 -1.36 13.87 -1.12
C ILE A 76 -2.13 12.64 -0.69
N TYR A 77 -3.27 12.37 -1.30
CA TYR A 77 -4.03 11.17 -1.04
C TYR A 77 -3.90 10.17 -2.18
N ALA A 78 -3.19 9.07 -1.92
CA ALA A 78 -2.99 8.01 -2.88
C ALA A 78 -4.02 6.90 -2.67
N HIS A 79 -4.83 6.62 -3.71
CA HIS A 79 -5.92 5.66 -3.63
C HIS A 79 -6.08 4.82 -4.90
N THR A 80 -6.55 3.58 -4.71
CA THR A 80 -6.67 2.53 -5.73
C THR A 80 -7.89 2.68 -6.61
N ILE A 81 -9.03 2.99 -5.99
CA ILE A 81 -10.34 3.16 -6.61
C ILE A 81 -10.44 4.62 -7.04
N THR A 82 -10.67 4.89 -8.31
CA THR A 82 -10.66 6.26 -8.86
C THR A 82 -11.69 7.18 -8.22
N THR A 83 -12.80 6.62 -7.73
CA THR A 83 -13.90 7.36 -7.10
C THR A 83 -14.16 6.80 -5.70
N VAL A 84 -13.75 7.54 -4.68
CA VAL A 84 -13.86 7.14 -3.27
C VAL A 84 -15.05 7.78 -2.53
N ALA A 85 -15.72 8.73 -3.18
CA ALA A 85 -16.91 9.40 -2.68
C ALA A 85 -17.78 9.88 -3.86
N PRO A 86 -19.11 9.93 -3.71
CA PRO A 86 -20.00 10.52 -4.70
C PRO A 86 -19.90 12.06 -4.68
N TYR A 87 -20.11 12.70 -5.84
CA TYR A 87 -20.29 14.15 -5.91
C TYR A 87 -21.51 14.58 -5.06
N PRO A 88 -21.46 15.70 -4.31
CA PRO A 88 -20.39 16.71 -4.24
C PRO A 88 -19.38 16.53 -3.09
N ILE A 89 -19.29 15.35 -2.49
CA ILE A 89 -18.45 15.13 -1.30
C ILE A 89 -16.97 15.25 -1.67
N ASN A 90 -16.26 16.19 -1.02
CA ASN A 90 -14.82 16.36 -1.13
C ASN A 90 -14.14 15.97 0.18
N ILE A 91 -13.71 14.71 0.25
CA ILE A 91 -13.09 14.11 1.43
C ILE A 91 -11.87 14.93 1.91
N LEU A 92 -10.99 15.36 1.01
CA LEU A 92 -9.77 16.05 1.42
C LEU A 92 -10.05 17.44 1.97
N GLU A 93 -11.00 18.17 1.39
CA GLU A 93 -11.38 19.48 1.90
C GLU A 93 -12.10 19.38 3.25
N ASN A 94 -12.96 18.36 3.42
CA ASN A 94 -13.59 18.08 4.71
C ASN A 94 -12.54 17.74 5.78
N ILE A 95 -11.57 16.87 5.47
CA ILE A 95 -10.46 16.53 6.37
C ILE A 95 -9.65 17.77 6.74
N LYS A 96 -9.31 18.61 5.75
CA LYS A 96 -8.55 19.85 6.00
C LYS A 96 -9.26 20.78 6.96
N LYS A 97 -10.55 21.03 6.73
CA LYS A 97 -11.38 21.89 7.58
C LYS A 97 -11.51 21.32 8.99
N THR A 98 -11.73 20.01 9.12
CA THR A 98 -11.85 19.35 10.43
C THR A 98 -10.55 19.44 11.25
N LEU A 99 -9.39 19.38 10.58
CA LEU A 99 -8.09 19.31 11.25
C LEU A 99 -7.31 20.63 11.32
N GLY A 100 -7.85 21.72 10.76
CA GLY A 100 -7.18 23.01 10.71
C GLY A 100 -5.97 23.04 9.76
N LEU A 101 -6.09 22.38 8.60
CA LEU A 101 -5.06 22.26 7.57
C LEU A 101 -5.42 23.01 6.28
N GLU A 102 -6.26 24.05 6.37
CA GLU A 102 -6.82 24.79 5.23
C GLU A 102 -5.76 25.40 4.31
N ASN A 103 -4.62 25.79 4.88
CA ASN A 103 -3.48 26.37 4.17
C ASN A 103 -2.67 25.35 3.36
N ALA A 104 -2.87 24.05 3.58
CA ALA A 104 -2.19 23.00 2.83
C ALA A 104 -2.83 22.82 1.45
N THR A 105 -2.01 22.71 0.41
CA THR A 105 -2.49 22.32 -0.93
C THR A 105 -2.75 20.82 -0.95
N SER A 106 -3.98 20.40 -1.24
CA SER A 106 -4.36 18.99 -1.25
C SER A 106 -4.81 18.50 -2.62
N PHE A 107 -4.40 17.29 -2.99
CA PHE A 107 -4.84 16.62 -4.21
C PHE A 107 -4.68 15.10 -4.10
N SER A 108 -5.31 14.37 -5.01
CA SER A 108 -5.23 12.91 -5.07
C SER A 108 -4.30 12.41 -6.17
N ILE A 109 -3.69 11.25 -5.95
CA ILE A 109 -2.98 10.47 -6.98
C ILE A 109 -3.61 9.09 -7.07
N THR A 110 -3.96 8.70 -8.28
CA THR A 110 -4.62 7.42 -8.57
C THR A 110 -4.19 6.90 -9.96
N HIS A 111 -4.90 5.92 -10.53
CA HIS A 111 -4.64 5.26 -11.82
C HIS A 111 -3.41 4.34 -11.91
N HIS A 112 -2.53 4.33 -10.90
CA HIS A 112 -1.61 3.19 -10.67
C HIS A 112 -2.17 2.19 -9.66
N HIS A 113 -3.46 2.32 -9.32
CA HIS A 113 -4.18 1.45 -8.39
C HIS A 113 -3.40 1.28 -7.07
N CYS A 114 -3.23 0.06 -6.56
CA CYS A 114 -2.52 -0.21 -5.30
C CYS A 114 -1.07 0.29 -5.27
N SER A 115 -0.47 0.60 -6.42
CA SER A 115 0.89 1.15 -6.53
C SER A 115 0.96 2.69 -6.52
N SER A 116 -0.18 3.38 -6.42
CA SER A 116 -0.24 4.85 -6.53
C SER A 116 0.53 5.57 -5.43
N ALA A 117 0.67 4.96 -4.25
CA ALA A 117 1.38 5.58 -3.13
C ALA A 117 2.89 5.74 -3.39
N ILE A 118 3.53 4.83 -4.14
CA ILE A 118 4.95 5.01 -4.54
C ILE A 118 5.08 6.22 -5.47
N THR A 119 4.14 6.40 -6.41
CA THR A 119 4.09 7.60 -7.25
C THR A 119 3.89 8.87 -6.43
N ALA A 120 3.09 8.80 -5.38
CA ALA A 120 2.87 9.94 -4.51
C ALA A 120 4.13 10.38 -3.75
N ILE A 121 4.99 9.44 -3.35
CA ILE A 121 6.30 9.77 -2.76
C ILE A 121 7.20 10.44 -3.81
N GLU A 122 7.20 9.99 -5.07
CA GLU A 122 7.93 10.63 -6.17
C GLU A 122 7.45 12.06 -6.42
N VAL A 123 6.14 12.30 -6.42
CA VAL A 123 5.56 13.64 -6.56
C VAL A 123 5.92 14.52 -5.35
N ALA A 124 5.83 13.99 -4.13
CA ALA A 124 6.24 14.70 -2.92
C ALA A 124 7.71 15.14 -3.00
N LYS A 125 8.60 14.30 -3.54
CA LYS A 125 10.01 14.65 -3.77
C LYS A 125 10.17 15.93 -4.59
N HIS A 126 9.41 16.06 -5.66
CA HIS A 126 9.48 17.22 -6.56
C HIS A 126 8.81 18.46 -5.96
N LEU A 127 7.74 18.28 -5.19
CA LEU A 127 7.03 19.39 -4.54
C LEU A 127 7.82 20.01 -3.39
N ILE A 128 8.46 19.19 -2.55
CA ILE A 128 9.28 19.68 -1.43
C ILE A 128 10.57 20.31 -1.94
N GLY A 129 11.23 19.69 -2.93
CA GLY A 129 12.57 20.10 -3.35
C GLY A 129 13.53 20.13 -2.16
N ASP A 130 14.19 21.27 -1.95
CA ASP A 130 15.09 21.51 -0.81
C ASP A 130 14.43 22.32 0.33
N SER A 131 13.11 22.53 0.29
CA SER A 131 12.41 23.29 1.31
C SER A 131 12.31 22.51 2.64
N ARG A 132 11.91 23.22 3.70
CA ARG A 132 11.60 22.59 5.00
C ARG A 132 10.14 22.14 5.10
N ASP A 133 9.37 22.30 4.03
CA ASP A 133 7.97 21.92 3.99
C ASP A 133 7.82 20.40 4.12
N LYS A 134 6.71 19.99 4.74
CA LYS A 134 6.36 18.58 4.90
C LYS A 134 5.10 18.26 4.11
N VAL A 135 5.00 17.00 3.70
CA VAL A 135 3.84 16.44 3.01
C VAL A 135 3.21 15.38 3.90
N LEU A 136 1.89 15.43 4.06
CA LEU A 136 1.13 14.29 4.56
C LEU A 136 0.72 13.42 3.37
N LEU A 137 1.32 12.25 3.25
CA LEU A 137 0.90 11.22 2.31
C LEU A 137 -0.13 10.31 2.98
N LEU A 138 -1.36 10.36 2.49
CA LEU A 138 -2.47 9.56 2.96
C LEU A 138 -2.70 8.37 2.04
N THR A 139 -3.01 7.22 2.64
CA THR A 139 -3.57 6.05 1.96
C THR A 139 -4.71 5.50 2.80
N GLY A 140 -5.66 4.83 2.17
CA GLY A 140 -6.70 4.07 2.85
C GLY A 140 -8.02 4.17 2.13
N GLU A 141 -8.75 3.08 2.05
CA GLU A 141 -9.96 2.96 1.24
C GLU A 141 -10.99 2.08 1.95
N LYS A 142 -12.26 2.25 1.56
CA LYS A 142 -13.34 1.38 2.04
C LYS A 142 -13.82 0.48 0.91
N PRO A 143 -14.05 -0.82 1.18
CA PRO A 143 -14.70 -1.71 0.25
C PRO A 143 -16.23 -1.48 0.25
N PHE A 144 -16.67 -0.33 -0.26
CA PHE A 144 -18.08 0.12 -0.24
C PHE A 144 -19.04 -0.87 -0.92
N THR A 145 -18.53 -1.66 -1.87
CA THR A 145 -19.30 -2.65 -2.62
C THR A 145 -18.61 -4.01 -2.62
N PRO A 146 -19.33 -5.13 -2.79
CA PRO A 146 -18.71 -6.45 -2.95
C PRO A 146 -17.67 -6.50 -4.07
N LYS A 147 -17.88 -5.76 -5.16
CA LYS A 147 -16.94 -5.67 -6.29
C LYS A 147 -15.63 -4.96 -5.91
N ALA A 148 -15.69 -3.97 -5.04
CA ALA A 148 -14.49 -3.35 -4.47
C ALA A 148 -13.82 -4.27 -3.44
N GLN A 149 -14.59 -5.17 -2.80
CA GLN A 149 -14.13 -6.04 -1.72
C GLN A 149 -13.53 -7.37 -2.17
N LEU A 150 -13.64 -7.73 -3.46
CA LEU A 150 -13.12 -9.00 -3.99
C LEU A 150 -12.32 -8.81 -5.29
N ILE A 151 -11.08 -9.31 -5.33
CA ILE A 151 -10.39 -9.64 -6.59
C ILE A 151 -10.56 -11.15 -6.76
N PRO A 152 -11.36 -11.60 -7.75
CA PRO A 152 -11.72 -13.00 -7.90
C PRO A 152 -10.49 -13.92 -7.87
N ASN A 153 -10.59 -14.99 -7.09
CA ASN A 153 -9.56 -16.03 -6.96
C ASN A 153 -8.17 -15.51 -6.56
N THR A 154 -8.06 -14.30 -6.02
CA THR A 154 -6.77 -13.68 -5.68
C THR A 154 -6.74 -13.19 -4.25
N THR A 155 -7.69 -12.32 -3.86
CA THR A 155 -7.69 -11.70 -2.53
C THR A 155 -9.03 -11.07 -2.15
N VAL A 156 -9.20 -10.81 -0.84
CA VAL A 156 -10.33 -10.10 -0.25
C VAL A 156 -9.81 -8.83 0.40
N MET A 157 -10.47 -7.71 0.13
CA MET A 157 -10.03 -6.42 0.61
C MET A 157 -10.55 -6.15 2.02
N GLY A 158 -9.63 -5.73 2.88
CA GLY A 158 -9.90 -5.17 4.18
C GLY A 158 -9.84 -3.65 4.17
N GLU A 159 -9.96 -3.09 5.35
CA GLU A 159 -9.92 -1.67 5.64
C GLU A 159 -8.67 -1.34 6.43
N GLY A 160 -8.02 -0.26 6.06
CA GLY A 160 -6.86 0.26 6.76
C GLY A 160 -6.44 1.57 6.12
N SER A 161 -5.84 2.44 6.91
CA SER A 161 -5.31 3.71 6.43
C SER A 161 -3.95 3.98 7.05
N ALA A 162 -3.14 4.75 6.33
CA ALA A 162 -1.85 5.23 6.79
C ALA A 162 -1.66 6.71 6.44
N CYS A 163 -1.00 7.42 7.34
CA CYS A 163 -0.52 8.78 7.16
C CYS A 163 1.01 8.77 7.33
N CYS A 164 1.72 9.11 6.26
CA CYS A 164 3.17 9.26 6.28
C CYS A 164 3.55 10.74 6.22
N LEU A 165 4.44 11.16 7.11
CA LEU A 165 5.07 12.47 7.05
C LEU A 165 6.31 12.38 6.16
N ILE A 166 6.26 12.99 4.99
CA ILE A 166 7.38 13.04 4.05
C ILE A 166 8.12 14.36 4.21
N SER A 167 9.44 14.31 4.31
CA SER A 167 10.30 15.50 4.38
C SER A 167 11.61 15.29 3.61
N ALA A 168 12.24 16.37 3.15
CA ALA A 168 13.52 16.34 2.42
C ALA A 168 14.73 15.95 3.28
N ASN A 169 14.58 16.00 4.60
CA ASN A 169 15.66 15.78 5.58
C ASN A 169 15.30 14.69 6.60
N SER A 170 14.67 13.61 6.14
CA SER A 170 14.31 12.52 7.03
C SER A 170 15.56 11.88 7.64
N LYS A 171 15.52 11.63 8.95
CA LYS A 171 16.61 10.97 9.69
C LYS A 171 16.56 9.45 9.61
N GLY A 172 15.46 8.91 9.09
CA GLY A 172 15.27 7.49 8.82
C GLY A 172 14.30 7.25 7.69
N ASN A 173 14.16 6.01 7.24
CA ASN A 173 13.35 5.65 6.07
C ASN A 173 13.61 6.55 4.85
N GLN A 174 14.88 6.76 4.51
CA GLN A 174 15.29 7.59 3.39
C GLN A 174 15.06 6.85 2.07
N LEU A 175 14.37 7.48 1.13
CA LEU A 175 14.12 6.91 -0.20
C LEU A 175 15.39 6.99 -1.05
N LEU A 176 15.92 5.82 -1.43
CA LEU A 176 17.11 5.70 -2.27
C LEU A 176 16.75 5.66 -3.75
N SER A 177 15.78 4.82 -4.11
CA SER A 177 15.39 4.60 -5.50
C SER A 177 13.93 4.14 -5.62
N THR A 178 13.39 4.30 -6.82
CA THR A 178 12.13 3.69 -7.24
C THR A 178 12.33 3.00 -8.58
N ASN A 179 11.55 1.95 -8.83
CA ASN A 179 11.46 1.32 -10.14
C ASN A 179 10.01 0.94 -10.43
N ARG A 180 9.62 1.05 -11.70
CA ARG A 180 8.27 0.76 -12.15
C ARG A 180 8.29 0.06 -13.49
N MET A 181 7.47 -0.95 -13.64
CA MET A 181 7.18 -1.62 -14.90
C MET A 181 5.67 -1.59 -15.14
N ILE A 182 5.25 -1.21 -16.35
CA ILE A 182 3.84 -1.10 -16.72
C ILE A 182 3.57 -2.07 -17.87
N LEU A 183 2.63 -2.97 -17.64
CA LEU A 183 2.16 -3.91 -18.63
C LEU A 183 0.75 -3.48 -19.09
N GLY A 184 0.70 -2.46 -19.94
CA GLY A 184 -0.55 -1.83 -20.37
C GLY A 184 -1.52 -2.76 -21.14
N ALA A 185 -1.02 -3.89 -21.66
CA ALA A 185 -1.85 -4.92 -22.26
C ALA A 185 -2.89 -5.53 -21.29
N TYR A 186 -2.71 -5.31 -19.98
CA TYR A 186 -3.58 -5.82 -18.92
C TYR A 186 -4.47 -4.73 -18.30
N HIS A 187 -4.70 -3.61 -19.00
CA HIS A 187 -5.43 -2.43 -18.49
C HIS A 187 -6.83 -2.77 -17.97
N SER A 188 -7.46 -3.82 -18.50
CA SER A 188 -8.81 -4.25 -18.08
C SER A 188 -8.88 -4.84 -16.66
N GLY A 189 -7.74 -5.08 -16.00
CA GLY A 189 -7.66 -5.50 -14.60
C GLY A 189 -8.49 -6.74 -14.30
N VAL A 190 -9.51 -6.62 -13.45
CA VAL A 190 -10.41 -7.74 -13.10
C VAL A 190 -11.28 -8.24 -14.26
N ASN A 191 -11.35 -7.50 -15.38
CA ASN A 191 -12.16 -7.85 -16.56
C ASN A 191 -11.32 -8.40 -17.73
N LEU A 192 -10.11 -8.89 -17.48
CA LEU A 192 -9.32 -9.58 -18.51
C LEU A 192 -10.04 -10.85 -18.98
N ASN A 193 -9.92 -11.16 -20.27
CA ASN A 193 -10.38 -12.46 -20.78
C ASN A 193 -9.40 -13.58 -20.41
N ASP A 194 -9.83 -14.85 -20.53
CA ASP A 194 -9.04 -16.02 -20.13
C ASP A 194 -7.65 -16.09 -20.77
N LYS A 195 -7.52 -15.66 -22.04
CA LYS A 195 -6.23 -15.66 -22.75
C LYS A 195 -5.28 -14.62 -22.14
N GLN A 196 -5.78 -13.41 -21.90
CA GLN A 196 -5.00 -12.34 -21.27
C GLN A 196 -4.66 -12.69 -19.81
N LEU A 197 -5.59 -13.26 -19.06
CA LEU A 197 -5.36 -13.68 -17.67
C LEU A 197 -4.24 -14.73 -17.58
N LYS A 198 -4.30 -15.78 -18.41
CA LYS A 198 -3.25 -16.82 -18.46
C LYS A 198 -1.90 -16.26 -18.88
N GLN A 199 -1.87 -15.27 -19.77
CA GLN A 199 -0.64 -14.62 -20.17
C GLN A 199 -0.08 -13.77 -19.02
N PHE A 200 -0.94 -12.99 -18.35
CA PHE A 200 -0.57 -12.20 -17.19
C PHE A 200 0.01 -13.05 -16.06
N GLU A 201 -0.61 -14.19 -15.74
CA GLU A 201 -0.14 -15.12 -14.71
C GLU A 201 1.27 -15.66 -14.99
N LYS A 202 1.65 -15.82 -16.27
CA LYS A 202 3.00 -16.25 -16.68
C LYS A 202 4.04 -15.14 -16.54
N GLU A 203 3.64 -13.90 -16.84
CA GLU A 203 4.54 -12.73 -16.80
C GLU A 203 4.66 -12.11 -15.41
N TYR A 204 3.70 -12.37 -14.52
CA TYR A 204 3.58 -11.70 -13.23
C TYR A 204 4.84 -11.80 -12.37
N THR A 205 5.30 -13.03 -12.10
CA THR A 205 6.44 -13.26 -11.20
C THR A 205 7.72 -12.68 -11.79
N ASP A 206 8.00 -12.93 -13.07
CA ASP A 206 9.18 -12.39 -13.75
C ASP A 206 9.19 -10.85 -13.78
N THR A 207 8.05 -10.22 -14.06
CA THR A 207 7.94 -8.75 -14.06
C THR A 207 8.14 -8.17 -12.66
N LEU A 208 7.57 -8.82 -11.64
CA LEU A 208 7.71 -8.38 -10.25
C LEU A 208 9.17 -8.53 -9.76
N VAL A 209 9.84 -9.64 -10.08
CA VAL A 209 11.26 -9.88 -9.82
C VAL A 209 12.11 -8.78 -10.45
N LYS A 210 11.96 -8.55 -11.76
CA LYS A 210 12.69 -7.49 -12.48
C LYS A 210 12.42 -6.09 -11.92
N THR A 211 11.20 -5.86 -11.44
CA THR A 211 10.85 -4.59 -10.80
C THR A 211 11.64 -4.38 -9.51
N ILE A 212 11.72 -5.41 -8.66
CA ILE A 212 12.48 -5.41 -7.40
C ILE A 212 13.98 -5.24 -7.68
N GLU A 213 14.54 -6.08 -8.54
CA GLU A 213 15.97 -6.04 -8.91
C GLU A 213 16.35 -4.67 -9.48
N GLY A 214 15.51 -4.11 -10.36
CA GLY A 214 15.75 -2.79 -10.93
C GLY A 214 15.73 -1.66 -9.90
N ALA A 215 14.92 -1.77 -8.84
CA ALA A 215 14.93 -0.78 -7.76
C ALA A 215 16.22 -0.90 -6.93
N ILE A 216 16.58 -2.13 -6.54
CA ILE A 216 17.81 -2.42 -5.77
C ILE A 216 19.06 -1.94 -6.54
N SER A 217 19.15 -2.27 -7.83
CA SER A 217 20.24 -1.84 -8.70
C SER A 217 20.30 -0.31 -8.83
N LYS A 218 19.18 0.39 -9.01
CA LYS A 218 19.12 1.86 -9.05
C LYS A 218 19.54 2.53 -7.73
N ALA A 219 19.45 1.82 -6.61
CA ALA A 219 19.98 2.29 -5.32
C ALA A 219 21.50 2.05 -5.18
N ASN A 220 22.16 1.46 -6.18
CA ASN A 220 23.55 0.99 -6.14
C ASN A 220 23.79 -0.05 -5.04
N LEU A 221 22.81 -0.91 -4.77
CA LEU A 221 22.88 -2.01 -3.81
C LEU A 221 22.88 -3.36 -4.53
N GLY A 222 23.39 -4.39 -3.86
CA GLY A 222 23.22 -5.79 -4.22
C GLY A 222 22.07 -6.43 -3.46
N MET A 223 21.61 -7.60 -3.92
CA MET A 223 20.55 -8.36 -3.25
C MET A 223 20.90 -8.72 -1.80
N GLY A 224 22.18 -8.99 -1.52
CA GLY A 224 22.68 -9.33 -0.18
C GLY A 224 22.63 -8.18 0.84
N ASP A 225 22.45 -6.94 0.38
CA ASP A 225 22.34 -5.77 1.25
C ASP A 225 20.92 -5.60 1.81
N ILE A 226 19.91 -6.25 1.20
CA ILE A 226 18.51 -6.07 1.56
C ILE A 226 18.16 -6.87 2.81
N ASN A 227 17.70 -6.17 3.84
CA ASN A 227 17.31 -6.77 5.11
C ASN A 227 15.83 -7.16 5.15
N HIS A 228 14.95 -6.45 4.42
CA HIS A 228 13.51 -6.69 4.42
C HIS A 228 12.85 -6.46 3.06
N ILE A 229 11.90 -7.31 2.70
CA ILE A 229 10.92 -7.06 1.64
C ILE A 229 9.57 -6.81 2.32
N ILE A 230 9.01 -5.62 2.09
CA ILE A 230 7.74 -5.18 2.65
C ILE A 230 6.71 -5.10 1.51
N PRO A 231 5.84 -6.11 1.39
CA PRO A 231 5.01 -6.30 0.21
C PRO A 231 3.62 -5.68 0.32
N HIS A 232 2.88 -5.71 -0.78
CA HIS A 232 1.42 -5.74 -0.77
C HIS A 232 0.87 -7.08 -0.24
N ASN A 233 -0.27 -7.03 0.44
CA ASN A 233 -0.88 -8.14 1.17
C ASN A 233 -1.90 -8.91 0.32
N VAL A 234 -1.57 -9.20 -0.94
CA VAL A 234 -2.52 -9.84 -1.87
C VAL A 234 -2.80 -11.29 -1.49
N ASN A 235 -1.77 -12.14 -1.38
CA ASN A 235 -1.88 -13.48 -0.83
C ASN A 235 -0.50 -14.12 -0.67
N ARG A 236 -0.40 -15.12 0.21
CA ARG A 236 0.85 -15.80 0.52
C ARG A 236 1.39 -16.64 -0.64
N SER A 237 0.53 -17.33 -1.38
CA SER A 237 0.99 -18.24 -2.45
C SER A 237 1.65 -17.53 -3.63
N SER A 238 1.19 -16.32 -4.00
CA SER A 238 1.83 -15.50 -5.02
C SER A 238 3.22 -15.07 -4.57
N TRP A 239 3.38 -14.71 -3.30
CA TRP A 239 4.67 -14.37 -2.72
C TRP A 239 5.63 -15.56 -2.62
N LEU A 240 5.15 -16.77 -2.36
CA LEU A 240 6.00 -17.97 -2.38
C LEU A 240 6.69 -18.17 -3.75
N LYS A 241 5.98 -17.91 -4.86
CA LYS A 241 6.59 -17.97 -6.21
C LYS A 241 7.70 -16.92 -6.40
N VAL A 242 7.54 -15.74 -5.80
CA VAL A 242 8.54 -14.66 -5.86
C VAL A 242 9.74 -14.98 -4.97
N ILE A 243 9.50 -15.56 -3.78
CA ILE A 243 10.55 -16.02 -2.86
C ILE A 243 11.41 -17.09 -3.55
N ASP A 244 10.81 -18.03 -4.26
CA ASP A 244 11.55 -19.09 -4.97
C ASP A 244 12.35 -18.53 -6.17
N ALA A 245 11.96 -17.38 -6.72
CA ALA A 245 12.57 -16.77 -7.90
C ALA A 245 13.67 -15.74 -7.58
N LEU A 246 13.70 -15.21 -6.34
CA LEU A 246 14.71 -14.25 -5.91
C LEU A 246 15.77 -14.92 -5.04
N PRO A 247 17.07 -14.59 -5.19
CA PRO A 247 18.15 -15.14 -4.36
C PRO A 247 18.21 -14.45 -2.99
N LEU A 248 17.08 -14.34 -2.30
CA LEU A 248 16.92 -13.70 -0.99
C LEU A 248 16.43 -14.72 0.04
N LYS A 249 16.78 -14.51 1.32
CA LYS A 249 16.34 -15.40 2.39
C LYS A 249 14.84 -15.23 2.63
N LYS A 250 14.10 -16.33 2.77
CA LYS A 250 12.64 -16.30 2.98
C LYS A 250 12.20 -15.45 4.16
N GLU A 251 12.95 -15.49 5.26
CA GLU A 251 12.70 -14.72 6.48
C GLU A 251 12.72 -13.20 6.32
N ILE A 252 13.27 -12.65 5.24
CA ILE A 252 13.24 -11.19 5.03
C ILE A 252 11.90 -10.68 4.49
N TYR A 253 11.02 -11.57 4.02
CA TYR A 253 9.71 -11.19 3.48
C TYR A 253 8.69 -11.09 4.61
N PHE A 254 8.19 -9.88 4.85
CA PHE A 254 7.16 -9.65 5.86
C PHE A 254 5.77 -10.01 5.32
N LEU A 255 5.27 -11.19 5.67
CA LEU A 255 3.99 -11.72 5.18
C LEU A 255 2.91 -11.86 6.26
N ASP A 256 3.22 -11.53 7.51
CA ASP A 256 2.36 -11.76 8.69
C ASP A 256 0.98 -11.11 8.54
N ASN A 257 0.93 -9.89 8.00
CA ASN A 257 -0.30 -9.13 7.89
C ASN A 257 -1.28 -9.69 6.83
N ILE A 258 -0.84 -10.60 5.96
CA ILE A 258 -1.72 -11.22 4.96
C ILE A 258 -2.86 -12.00 5.63
N SER A 259 -2.58 -12.76 6.69
CA SER A 259 -3.64 -13.52 7.38
C SER A 259 -4.49 -12.65 8.30
N GLU A 260 -3.90 -11.63 8.93
CA GLU A 260 -4.54 -10.85 10.00
C GLU A 260 -5.42 -9.70 9.50
N ILE A 261 -4.97 -9.00 8.46
CA ILE A 261 -5.66 -7.78 7.98
C ILE A 261 -6.07 -7.85 6.51
N GLY A 262 -5.54 -8.83 5.76
CA GLY A 262 -5.81 -9.02 4.34
C GLY A 262 -5.28 -7.88 3.47
N HIS A 263 -5.87 -7.69 2.29
CA HIS A 263 -5.43 -6.66 1.34
C HIS A 263 -6.09 -5.31 1.66
N CYS A 264 -5.35 -4.35 2.17
CA CYS A 264 -5.78 -2.97 2.45
C CYS A 264 -5.38 -2.01 1.34
N TYR A 265 -5.49 -2.43 0.07
CA TYR A 265 -5.26 -1.59 -1.10
C TYR A 265 -3.86 -0.95 -1.14
N CYS A 266 -3.76 0.37 -1.36
CA CYS A 266 -2.51 1.15 -1.34
C CYS A 266 -1.82 1.15 0.03
N SER A 267 -2.53 0.84 1.11
CA SER A 267 -2.02 0.99 2.47
C SER A 267 -1.11 -0.16 2.91
N ASP A 268 -1.10 -1.30 2.20
CA ASP A 268 -0.40 -2.50 2.67
C ASP A 268 1.06 -2.28 3.06
N PRO A 269 1.94 -1.71 2.22
CA PRO A 269 3.35 -1.59 2.59
C PRO A 269 3.54 -0.67 3.80
N PHE A 270 2.66 0.30 3.98
CA PHE A 270 2.70 1.24 5.10
C PHE A 270 2.19 0.61 6.39
N LEU A 271 1.11 -0.17 6.33
CA LEU A 271 0.62 -0.95 7.47
C LEU A 271 1.65 -1.99 7.92
N ASN A 272 2.31 -2.62 6.96
CA ASN A 272 3.39 -3.56 7.20
C ASN A 272 4.62 -2.87 7.81
N LEU A 273 5.07 -1.76 7.24
CA LEU A 273 6.17 -0.97 7.80
C LEU A 273 5.89 -0.54 9.24
N HIS A 274 4.70 0.02 9.49
CA HIS A 274 4.31 0.44 10.83
C HIS A 274 4.32 -0.73 11.83
N THR A 275 3.77 -1.88 11.44
CA THR A 275 3.80 -3.11 12.26
C THR A 275 5.24 -3.54 12.58
N MET A 276 6.13 -3.51 11.60
CA MET A 276 7.54 -3.88 11.78
C MET A 276 8.30 -2.88 12.67
N LEU A 277 8.01 -1.58 12.56
CA LEU A 277 8.59 -0.55 13.41
C LEU A 277 8.15 -0.69 14.86
N GLU A 278 6.85 -0.91 15.10
CA GLU A 278 6.30 -1.13 16.45
C GLU A 278 6.89 -2.39 17.12
N ARG A 279 7.17 -3.43 16.33
CA ARG A 279 7.83 -4.66 16.81
C ARG A 279 9.34 -4.53 16.98
N GLY A 280 9.95 -3.41 16.56
CA GLY A 280 11.41 -3.25 16.54
C GLY A 280 12.12 -4.19 15.57
N SER A 281 11.43 -4.68 14.54
CA SER A 281 11.94 -5.66 13.58
C SER A 281 12.93 -5.06 12.57
N ILE A 282 12.92 -3.74 12.39
CA ILE A 282 13.82 -3.01 11.49
C ILE A 282 14.80 -2.20 12.32
N ARG A 283 16.10 -2.38 12.08
CA ARG A 283 17.17 -1.64 12.76
C ARG A 283 17.63 -0.46 11.94
N LYS A 284 18.12 0.58 12.62
CA LYS A 284 18.70 1.75 11.95
C LYS A 284 19.86 1.34 11.03
N GLY A 285 19.86 1.87 9.82
CA GLY A 285 20.81 1.58 8.75
C GLY A 285 20.42 0.42 7.84
N GLU A 286 19.42 -0.40 8.21
CA GLU A 286 18.95 -1.51 7.39
C GLU A 286 18.19 -1.03 6.15
N TYR A 287 18.31 -1.82 5.07
CA TYR A 287 17.63 -1.56 3.81
C TYR A 287 16.37 -2.40 3.69
N TYR A 288 15.29 -1.77 3.22
CA TYR A 288 14.06 -2.48 2.90
C TYR A 288 13.49 -2.06 1.55
N VAL A 289 12.72 -2.96 0.95
CA VAL A 289 12.08 -2.71 -0.35
C VAL A 289 10.57 -2.78 -0.18
N PHE A 290 9.89 -1.66 -0.45
CA PHE A 290 8.45 -1.64 -0.68
C PHE A 290 8.14 -2.27 -2.02
N VAL A 291 7.15 -3.15 -2.08
CA VAL A 291 6.75 -3.81 -3.32
C VAL A 291 5.23 -3.82 -3.45
N THR A 292 4.71 -3.31 -4.56
CA THR A 292 3.27 -3.26 -4.85
C THR A 292 2.98 -3.58 -6.30
N VAL A 293 1.78 -4.08 -6.56
CA VAL A 293 1.23 -4.22 -7.90
C VAL A 293 -0.19 -3.65 -7.92
N GLY A 294 -0.41 -2.65 -8.78
CA GLY A 294 -1.72 -2.16 -9.14
C GLY A 294 -2.31 -2.93 -10.32
N LEU A 295 -3.63 -3.12 -10.33
CA LEU A 295 -4.35 -3.68 -11.48
C LEU A 295 -4.06 -2.86 -12.75
N GLY A 296 -3.99 -3.48 -13.93
CA GLY A 296 -3.82 -2.74 -15.20
C GLY A 296 -2.58 -3.00 -16.09
N ALA A 297 -1.46 -3.62 -15.72
CA ALA A 297 -0.88 -3.82 -14.40
C ALA A 297 0.36 -2.93 -14.23
N THR A 298 0.46 -2.28 -13.08
CA THR A 298 1.60 -1.44 -12.70
C THR A 298 2.35 -2.10 -11.56
N PHE A 299 3.58 -2.53 -11.80
CA PHE A 299 4.48 -3.10 -10.79
C PHE A 299 5.38 -1.99 -10.30
N SER A 300 5.47 -1.77 -8.99
CA SER A 300 6.31 -0.73 -8.41
C SER A 300 7.10 -1.24 -7.21
N ALA A 301 8.38 -0.90 -7.18
CA ALA A 301 9.26 -1.12 -6.03
C ALA A 301 9.96 0.17 -5.61
N ALA A 302 10.22 0.33 -4.33
CA ALA A 302 10.93 1.47 -3.77
C ALA A 302 11.89 1.01 -2.67
N VAL A 303 13.15 1.43 -2.76
CA VAL A 303 14.19 1.06 -1.79
C VAL A 303 14.36 2.18 -0.79
N PHE A 304 14.35 1.81 0.49
CA PHE A 304 14.57 2.73 1.60
C PHE A 304 15.69 2.25 2.51
N GLN A 305 16.33 3.18 3.21
CA GLN A 305 17.20 2.92 4.35
C GLN A 305 16.55 3.42 5.63
N HIS A 306 16.37 2.56 6.62
CA HIS A 306 15.76 2.93 7.91
C HIS A 306 16.68 3.81 8.76
#